data_AF-A0A8S2ZXY1-F1
#
_entry.id   AF-A0A8S2ZXY1-F1
#
_cell.length_a   1.000
_cell.length_b   1.000
_cell.length_c   1.000
_cell.angle_alpha   90.00
_cell.angle_beta   90.00
_cell.angle_gamma   90.00
#
_symmetry.space_group_name_H-M   'P 1'
#
loop_
_entity.id
_entity.type
_entity.pdbx_description
1 polymer ?
#
loop_
_entity_poly.entity_id
_entity_poly.type
_entity_poly.pdbx_seq_one_letter_code
_entity_poly.pdbx_strand_id
1 'polypeptide(L)'
;QIENCHRVGKPVRGKGRPIIVRFYSRPLRQQILRATYLLKQNKSNVFIVEDLTRKTLELFHSVRASLPADRKRSVITRNGRVYRKNPDNTLTPITDFSCKDDANQTSAIYTSQLSHSSNSLHQQHSKNDCLVQHDNGGCD
;
A
#
# COMPACT_ATOMS: atom_id res chain seq x y z
N GLN A 1 24.78 3.34 15.76
CA GLN A 1 26.13 2.99 15.31
C GLN A 1 26.06 1.90 14.24
N ILE A 2 26.91 2.01 13.21
CA ILE A 2 27.08 1.00 12.15
C ILE A 2 28.08 -0.05 12.66
N GLU A 3 27.75 -1.33 12.46
CA GLU A 3 28.63 -2.46 12.80
C GLU A 3 29.57 -2.79 11.64
N ASN A 4 29.01 -2.95 10.44
CA ASN A 4 29.77 -3.27 9.24
C ASN A 4 29.10 -2.65 8.01
N CYS A 5 29.90 -2.27 7.02
CA CYS A 5 29.44 -1.74 5.74
C CYS A 5 30.37 -2.23 4.63
N HIS A 6 29.83 -2.91 3.62
CA HIS A 6 30.62 -3.38 2.48
C HIS A 6 29.78 -3.47 1.20
N ARG A 7 30.44 -3.47 0.05
CA ARG A 7 29.80 -3.68 -1.26
C ARG A 7 29.70 -5.16 -1.56
N VAL A 8 28.56 -5.57 -2.14
CA VAL A 8 28.33 -6.96 -2.57
C VAL A 8 28.35 -7.12 -4.09
N GLY A 9 28.55 -8.36 -4.54
CA GLY A 9 28.62 -8.73 -5.97
C GLY A 9 29.93 -8.34 -6.66
N LYS A 10 30.10 -8.81 -7.91
CA LYS A 10 31.23 -8.46 -8.77
C LYS A 10 31.05 -7.06 -9.39
N PRO A 11 32.12 -6.32 -9.68
CA PRO A 11 32.01 -5.07 -10.42
C PRO A 11 31.47 -5.34 -11.83
N VAL A 12 30.44 -4.58 -12.23
CA VAL A 12 29.85 -4.63 -13.57
C VAL A 12 29.94 -3.21 -14.14
N ARG A 13 30.49 -3.07 -15.36
CA ARG A 13 30.66 -1.77 -16.02
C ARG A 13 29.32 -1.04 -16.10
N GLY A 14 29.28 0.22 -15.65
CA GLY A 14 28.09 1.06 -15.71
C GLY A 14 27.00 0.77 -14.66
N LYS A 15 27.20 -0.18 -13.73
CA LYS A 15 26.23 -0.47 -12.66
C LYS A 15 26.87 -0.30 -11.27
N GLY A 16 26.22 0.50 -10.43
CA GLY A 16 26.61 0.65 -9.03
C GLY A 16 26.44 -0.66 -8.26
N ARG A 17 27.44 -1.05 -7.46
CA ARG A 17 27.34 -2.22 -6.58
C ARG A 17 26.48 -1.90 -5.36
N PRO A 18 25.54 -2.77 -4.96
CA PRO A 18 24.79 -2.59 -3.72
C PRO A 18 25.73 -2.54 -2.52
N ILE A 19 25.33 -1.78 -1.50
CA ILE A 19 26.04 -1.67 -0.22
C ILE A 19 25.15 -2.33 0.84
N ILE A 20 25.70 -3.30 1.57
CA ILE A 20 25.06 -3.88 2.74
C ILE A 20 25.59 -3.13 3.97
N VAL A 21 24.66 -2.62 4.77
CA VAL A 21 24.96 -1.94 6.04
C VAL A 21 24.32 -2.73 7.17
N ARG A 22 25.16 -3.24 8.08
CA ARG A 22 24.75 -3.89 9.31
C ARG A 22 24.80 -2.88 10.45
N PHE A 23 23.72 -2.79 11.21
CA PHE A 23 23.60 -1.89 12.36
C PHE A 23 23.60 -2.70 13.64
N TYR A 24 24.31 -2.22 14.67
CA TYR A 24 24.22 -2.80 16.02
C TYR A 24 22.81 -2.74 16.59
N SER A 25 22.08 -1.66 16.32
CA SER A 25 20.76 -1.39 16.86
C SER A 25 19.66 -1.64 15.83
N ARG A 26 18.77 -2.60 16.11
CA ARG A 26 17.56 -2.83 15.32
C ARG A 26 16.63 -1.61 15.28
N PRO A 27 16.38 -0.89 16.40
CA PRO A 27 15.63 0.37 16.37
C PRO A 27 16.20 1.41 15.41
N LEU A 28 17.51 1.63 15.41
CA LEU A 28 18.15 2.60 14.52
C LEU A 28 17.93 2.26 13.05
N ARG A 29 18.09 0.97 12.70
CA ARG A 29 17.79 0.47 11.35
C ARG A 29 16.34 0.75 10.95
N GLN A 30 15.38 0.59 11.86
CA GLN A 30 13.97 0.91 11.58
C GLN A 30 13.75 2.41 11.36
N GLN A 31 14.41 3.27 12.14
CA GLN A 31 14.32 4.73 11.95
C GLN A 31 14.81 5.14 10.56
N ILE A 32 15.94 4.58 10.11
CA ILE A 32 16.50 4.84 8.78
C ILE A 32 15.55 4.38 7.66
N LEU A 33 15.01 3.16 7.78
CA LEU A 33 14.06 2.64 6.80
C LEU A 33 12.81 3.52 6.71
N ARG A 34 12.27 3.98 7.86
CA ARG A 34 11.13 4.92 7.90
C ARG A 34 11.47 6.26 7.26
N ALA A 35 12.63 6.84 7.59
CA ALA A 35 13.08 8.11 7.00
C ALA A 35 13.21 8.01 5.48
N THR A 36 13.62 6.85 4.95
CA THR A 36 13.74 6.64 3.50
C THR A 36 12.40 6.75 2.78
N TYR A 37 11.30 6.29 3.40
CA TYR A 37 9.96 6.46 2.81
C TYR A 37 9.57 7.94 2.68
N LEU A 38 9.99 8.78 3.62
CA LEU A 38 9.79 10.23 3.56
C LEU A 38 10.68 10.86 2.47
N LEU A 39 11.94 10.42 2.38
CA LEU A 39 12.91 10.92 1.40
C LEU A 39 12.60 10.55 -0.06
N LYS A 40 11.76 9.53 -0.32
CA LYS A 40 11.30 9.23 -1.68
C LYS A 40 10.58 10.42 -2.35
N GLN A 41 10.08 11.37 -1.57
CA GLN A 41 9.50 12.62 -2.07
C GLN A 41 10.56 13.57 -2.68
N ASN A 42 11.84 13.41 -2.30
CA ASN A 42 12.95 14.30 -2.67
C ASN A 42 13.75 13.82 -3.90
N LYS A 43 13.16 12.96 -4.76
CA LYS A 43 13.77 12.48 -6.02
C LYS A 43 15.20 11.93 -5.90
N SER A 44 15.59 11.37 -4.76
CA SER A 44 16.93 10.78 -4.60
C SER A 44 17.06 9.50 -5.45
N ASN A 45 18.16 9.36 -6.18
CA ASN A 45 18.48 8.16 -6.96
C ASN A 45 18.96 6.96 -6.11
N VAL A 46 18.86 7.06 -4.78
CA VAL A 46 19.30 6.04 -3.83
C VAL A 46 18.09 5.36 -3.22
N PHE A 47 18.08 4.03 -3.26
CA PHE A 47 17.04 3.21 -2.66
C PHE A 47 17.62 2.44 -1.47
N ILE A 48 16.99 2.58 -0.31
CA ILE A 48 17.31 1.81 0.88
C ILE A 48 16.18 0.81 1.10
N VAL A 49 16.54 -0.47 1.16
CA VAL A 49 15.62 -1.58 1.38
C VAL A 49 16.14 -2.47 2.50
N GLU A 50 15.23 -3.20 3.14
CA GLU A 50 15.61 -4.21 4.13
C GLU A 50 16.23 -5.42 3.42
N ASP A 51 17.32 -5.95 3.98
CA ASP A 51 17.90 -7.21 3.54
C ASP A 51 17.04 -8.36 4.08
N LEU A 52 16.42 -9.10 3.17
CA LEU A 52 15.47 -10.17 3.49
C LEU A 52 16.09 -11.51 3.11
N THR A 53 15.76 -12.55 3.88
CA THR A 53 16.05 -13.92 3.43
C THR A 53 15.29 -14.21 2.14
N ARG A 54 15.82 -15.10 1.30
CA ARG A 54 15.18 -15.50 0.04
C ARG A 54 13.71 -15.90 0.23
N LYS A 55 13.41 -16.72 1.25
CA LYS A 55 12.05 -17.15 1.58
C LYS A 55 11.13 -15.96 1.90
N THR A 56 11.59 -15.02 2.73
CA THR A 56 10.81 -13.82 3.07
C THR A 56 10.61 -12.91 1.85
N LEU A 57 11.64 -12.78 1.01
CA LEU A 57 11.57 -11.98 -0.21
C LEU A 57 10.56 -12.55 -1.21
N GLU A 58 10.58 -13.87 -1.40
CA GLU A 58 9.62 -14.59 -2.24
C GLU A 58 8.19 -14.39 -1.71
N LEU A 59 7.96 -14.56 -0.40
CA LEU A 59 6.67 -14.28 0.23
C LEU A 59 6.22 -12.83 0.05
N PHE A 60 7.12 -11.87 0.18
CA PHE A 60 6.79 -10.45 0.00
C PHE A 60 6.34 -10.16 -1.44
N HIS A 61 7.09 -10.65 -2.42
CA HIS A 61 6.78 -10.41 -3.83
C HIS A 61 5.49 -11.10 -4.25
N SER A 62 5.27 -12.31 -3.78
CA SER A 62 4.11 -13.10 -4.15
C SER A 62 2.81 -12.51 -3.57
N VAL A 63 2.80 -12.08 -2.31
CA VAL A 63 1.67 -11.37 -1.70
C VAL A 63 1.40 -10.04 -2.41
N ARG A 64 2.45 -9.30 -2.78
CA ARG A 64 2.27 -8.08 -3.58
C ARG A 64 1.73 -8.36 -4.98
N ALA A 65 2.06 -9.51 -5.57
CA ALA A 65 1.57 -9.88 -6.89
C ALA A 65 0.08 -10.28 -6.85
N SER A 66 -0.39 -10.90 -5.77
CA SER A 66 -1.80 -11.28 -5.60
C SER A 66 -2.73 -10.11 -5.26
N LEU A 67 -2.17 -8.95 -4.89
CA LEU A 67 -2.96 -7.78 -4.54
C LEU A 67 -3.23 -6.85 -5.74
N PRO A 68 -4.42 -6.22 -5.79
CA PRO A 68 -4.71 -5.12 -6.70
C PRO A 68 -3.69 -3.98 -6.62
N ALA A 69 -3.51 -3.24 -7.71
CA ALA A 69 -2.43 -2.26 -7.87
C ALA A 69 -2.44 -1.16 -6.80
N ASP A 70 -3.62 -0.68 -6.43
CA ASP A 70 -3.86 0.30 -5.35
C ASP A 70 -3.44 -0.22 -3.98
N ARG A 71 -3.54 -1.54 -3.75
CA ARG A 71 -3.23 -2.18 -2.47
C ARG A 71 -1.81 -2.71 -2.36
N LYS A 72 -1.00 -2.71 -3.42
CA LYS A 72 0.39 -3.20 -3.37
C LYS A 72 1.27 -2.48 -2.34
N ARG A 73 0.92 -1.23 -1.99
CA ARG A 73 1.63 -0.43 -0.98
C ARG A 73 1.28 -0.80 0.47
N SER A 74 0.21 -1.58 0.67
CA SER A 74 -0.18 -2.06 2.01
C SER A 74 0.77 -3.14 2.54
N VAL A 75 1.50 -3.84 1.67
CA VAL A 75 2.47 -4.85 2.10
C VAL A 75 3.79 -4.18 2.44
N ILE A 76 4.26 -4.38 3.66
CA ILE A 76 5.53 -3.82 4.14
C ILE A 76 6.38 -4.91 4.79
N THR A 77 7.68 -4.67 4.91
CA THR A 77 8.56 -5.52 5.71
C THR A 77 9.02 -4.78 6.96
N ARG A 78 9.16 -5.54 8.06
CA ARG A 78 9.69 -5.03 9.31
C ARG A 78 10.42 -6.14 10.05
N ASN A 79 11.71 -5.95 10.32
CA ASN A 79 12.55 -6.95 11.01
C ASN A 79 12.58 -8.30 10.29
N GLY A 80 12.68 -8.29 8.96
CA GLY A 80 12.75 -9.52 8.17
C GLY A 80 11.44 -10.32 8.13
N ARG A 81 10.32 -9.71 8.53
CA ARG A 81 8.97 -10.29 8.45
C ARG A 81 8.09 -9.45 7.55
N VAL A 82 7.10 -10.10 6.93
CA VAL A 82 6.14 -9.46 6.03
C VAL A 82 4.87 -9.13 6.82
N TYR A 83 4.32 -7.94 6.59
CA TYR A 83 3.10 -7.46 7.21
C TYR A 83 2.19 -6.83 6.18
N ARG A 84 0.88 -6.93 6.42
CA ARG A 84 -0.13 -6.12 5.75
C ARG A 84 -0.52 -4.96 6.65
N LYS A 85 -0.47 -3.75 6.09
CA LYS A 85 -0.93 -2.52 6.70
C LYS A 85 -2.43 -2.37 6.43
N ASN A 86 -3.21 -2.36 7.50
CA ASN A 86 -4.64 -2.15 7.45
C ASN A 86 -5.00 -0.65 7.39
N PRO A 87 -6.24 -0.29 7.02
CA PRO A 87 -6.68 1.10 6.97
C PRO A 87 -6.56 1.85 8.31
N ASP A 88 -6.71 1.14 9.42
CA ASP A 88 -6.54 1.62 10.80
C ASP A 88 -5.07 1.77 11.24
N ASN A 89 -4.12 1.62 10.31
CA ASN A 89 -2.67 1.58 10.54
C ASN A 89 -2.16 0.40 11.39
N THR A 90 -2.99 -0.60 11.70
CA THR A 90 -2.51 -1.83 12.33
C THR A 90 -1.73 -2.70 11.34
N LEU A 91 -0.87 -3.58 11.86
CA LEU A 91 -0.02 -4.45 11.07
C LEU A 91 -0.36 -5.92 11.34
N THR A 92 -0.95 -6.59 10.36
CA THR A 92 -1.20 -8.03 10.42
C THR A 92 0.00 -8.79 9.89
N PRO A 93 0.63 -9.69 10.66
CA PRO A 93 1.74 -10.50 10.17
C PRO A 93 1.26 -11.46 9.09
N ILE A 94 2.07 -11.65 8.04
CA ILE A 94 1.85 -12.65 7.01
C ILE A 94 2.92 -13.72 7.17
N THR A 95 2.49 -14.92 7.51
CA THR A 95 3.38 -16.09 7.74
C THR A 95 3.47 -16.99 6.53
N ASP A 96 2.43 -17.00 5.70
CA ASP A 96 2.21 -17.96 4.63
C ASP A 96 1.16 -17.43 3.63
N PHE A 97 0.94 -18.23 2.59
CA PHE A 97 0.09 -17.92 1.45
C PHE A 97 -1.40 -18.17 1.68
N SER A 98 -1.89 -18.34 2.91
CA SER A 98 -3.31 -18.62 3.13
C SER A 98 -4.17 -17.38 2.87
N CYS A 99 -4.30 -17.00 1.59
CA CYS A 99 -5.25 -16.02 1.10
C CYS A 99 -6.65 -16.66 1.12
N LYS A 100 -7.25 -16.80 2.29
CA LYS A 100 -8.67 -17.17 2.38
C LYS A 100 -9.55 -16.14 3.09
N ASP A 101 -9.01 -15.18 3.83
CA ASP A 101 -9.85 -14.48 4.82
C ASP A 101 -10.22 -13.03 4.48
N ASP A 102 -9.77 -12.46 3.36
CA ASP A 102 -9.90 -11.01 3.14
C ASP A 102 -11.06 -10.56 2.23
N ALA A 103 -11.69 -11.49 1.50
CA ALA A 103 -12.86 -11.16 0.67
C ALA A 103 -14.11 -10.89 1.53
N ASN A 104 -14.20 -11.43 2.75
CA ASN A 104 -15.40 -11.34 3.59
C ASN A 104 -15.36 -10.28 4.70
N GLN A 105 -14.18 -9.83 5.14
CA GLN A 105 -14.12 -8.78 6.18
C GLN A 105 -14.29 -7.36 5.63
N THR A 106 -13.91 -7.12 4.38
CA THR A 106 -13.96 -5.76 3.80
C THR A 106 -15.40 -5.35 3.42
N SER A 107 -16.25 -6.32 3.04
CA SER A 107 -17.67 -6.08 2.75
C SER A 107 -18.46 -5.74 4.03
N ALA A 108 -18.18 -6.40 5.15
CA ALA A 108 -18.86 -6.12 6.42
C ALA A 108 -18.61 -4.69 6.94
N ILE A 109 -17.39 -4.17 6.79
CA ILE A 109 -17.02 -2.82 7.28
C ILE A 109 -17.59 -1.70 6.38
N TYR A 110 -17.73 -1.94 5.07
CA TYR A 110 -18.32 -0.95 4.17
C TYR A 110 -19.86 -0.93 4.24
N THR A 111 -20.51 -2.09 4.47
CA THR A 111 -21.97 -2.17 4.65
C THR A 111 -22.43 -1.55 5.98
N SER A 112 -21.61 -1.61 7.04
CA SER A 112 -21.95 -0.96 8.32
C SER A 112 -21.91 0.58 8.26
N GLN A 113 -21.12 1.17 7.36
CA GLN A 113 -21.06 2.64 7.23
C GLN A 113 -22.17 3.24 6.35
N LEU A 114 -22.80 2.46 5.47
CA LEU A 114 -23.93 2.91 4.64
C LEU A 114 -25.30 2.79 5.34
N SER A 115 -25.40 1.96 6.38
CA SER A 115 -26.65 1.80 7.16
C SER A 115 -26.88 2.90 8.22
N HIS A 116 -25.88 3.73 8.51
CA HIS A 116 -26.00 4.83 9.48
C HIS A 116 -26.35 6.18 8.84
N SER A 117 -26.47 6.24 7.51
CA SER A 117 -26.72 7.50 6.77
C SER A 117 -28.15 7.59 6.19
N SER A 118 -28.99 6.59 6.42
CA SER A 118 -30.31 6.47 5.80
C SER A 118 -31.42 6.51 6.84
N ASN A 119 -31.48 7.57 7.65
CA ASN A 119 -32.66 7.90 8.46
C ASN A 119 -32.64 9.38 8.85
N SER A 120 -33.19 10.24 7.99
CA SER A 120 -33.74 11.55 8.40
C SER A 120 -34.61 12.14 7.28
N LEU A 121 -35.92 12.15 7.51
CA LEU A 121 -36.96 13.11 7.08
C LEU A 121 -37.07 13.43 5.57
N HIS A 122 -38.12 13.08 4.82
CA HIS A 122 -39.57 13.33 4.97
C HIS A 122 -39.99 14.82 4.99
N GLN A 123 -40.76 15.19 3.94
CA GLN A 123 -41.71 16.32 3.80
C GLN A 123 -41.10 17.73 3.59
N GLN A 124 -41.48 18.59 2.62
CA GLN A 124 -42.78 18.89 1.98
C GLN A 124 -42.64 19.66 0.65
N HIS A 125 -43.65 19.53 -0.25
CA HIS A 125 -44.34 20.54 -1.13
C HIS A 125 -43.48 21.55 -1.97
N SER A 126 -43.80 22.02 -3.19
CA SER A 126 -45.01 22.09 -4.02
C SER A 126 -44.62 22.57 -5.44
N LYS A 127 -45.29 22.03 -6.47
CA LYS A 127 -45.78 22.60 -7.75
C LYS A 127 -45.06 23.79 -8.43
N ASN A 128 -44.76 23.62 -9.71
CA ASN A 128 -45.31 24.36 -10.89
C ASN A 128 -44.56 23.83 -12.15
N ASP A 129 -45.15 22.96 -12.96
CA ASP A 129 -46.04 23.23 -14.12
C ASP A 129 -45.41 23.99 -15.31
N CYS A 130 -45.60 23.35 -16.49
CA CYS A 130 -45.53 23.87 -17.87
C CYS A 130 -44.12 24.09 -18.46
N LEU A 131 -43.79 23.72 -19.71
CA LEU A 131 -44.58 23.43 -20.89
C LEU A 131 -43.74 22.59 -21.88
N VAL A 132 -44.42 21.75 -22.67
CA VAL A 132 -43.90 20.85 -23.71
C VAL A 132 -43.66 21.61 -25.03
N GLN A 133 -42.96 20.94 -25.97
CA GLN A 133 -42.96 21.06 -27.45
C GLN A 133 -41.73 21.79 -28.03
N HIS A 134 -41.13 21.43 -29.16
CA HIS A 134 -41.19 20.30 -30.11
C HIS A 134 -39.91 20.39 -30.99
N ASP A 135 -39.46 19.24 -31.51
CA ASP A 135 -38.98 19.01 -32.88
C ASP A 135 -37.66 19.58 -33.48
N ASN A 136 -36.91 18.60 -34.02
CA ASN A 136 -36.32 18.51 -35.37
C ASN A 136 -35.11 19.36 -35.78
N GLY A 137 -34.02 18.64 -36.07
CA GLY A 137 -33.41 18.67 -37.40
C GLY A 137 -32.02 19.32 -37.51
N GLY A 138 -31.15 18.67 -38.29
CA GLY A 138 -30.05 19.34 -38.98
C GLY A 138 -28.68 18.69 -38.78
N CYS A 139 -28.40 17.66 -39.58
CA CYS A 139 -27.04 17.37 -40.01
C CYS A 139 -26.64 18.41 -41.05
N ASP A 140 -25.42 18.94 -40.94
CA ASP A 140 -24.42 19.04 -42.02
C ASP A 140 -23.06 19.42 -41.41
#